data_AF-A0A5N6DIJ5-F1
#
_entry.id   AF-A0A5N6DIJ5-F1
#
_cell.length_a   1.000
_cell.length_b   1.000
_cell.length_c   1.000
_cell.angle_alpha   90.00
_cell.angle_beta   90.00
_cell.angle_gamma   90.00
#
_symmetry.space_group_name_H-M   'P 1'
#
loop_
_entity.id
_entity.type
_entity.pdbx_description
1 polymer ?
#
loop_
_entity_poly.entity_id
_entity_poly.type
_entity_poly.pdbx_seq_one_letter_code
_entity_poly.pdbx_strand_id
1 'polypeptide(L)'
;MTPSLSLCCLCNMYCVDIPNQTTSVAEDRANKPNRPIPSRLLSLRGAYIHWAFSWTLSPVMTWIFVGAWAAFDFMWLEMWILFCYVYPKPSPWFFWNEFAAIANFAISRLVNICVYQGVPELSVGVGLDIIVLCWVMSTIHLQEFHDIQGDRISGRRTLPLVLGPVGRTRLRIATAIFICCGGMWVLASAFGFVDFYLTHVLPLTSLLHCSRP
;
A
#
# COMPACT_ATOMS: atom_id res chain seq x y z
N MET A 1 -6.59 1.87 -19.78
CA MET A 1 -5.59 2.32 -18.78
C MET A 1 -4.69 3.31 -19.49
N THR A 2 -4.55 4.55 -19.00
CA THR A 2 -3.66 5.53 -19.62
C THR A 2 -2.20 5.08 -19.49
N PRO A 3 -1.34 5.29 -20.51
CA PRO A 3 0.08 4.91 -20.43
C PRO A 3 0.80 5.50 -19.21
N SER A 4 0.42 6.71 -18.79
CA SER A 4 0.92 7.39 -17.59
C SER A 4 0.62 6.64 -16.30
N LEU A 5 -0.58 6.07 -16.16
CA LEU A 5 -0.97 5.30 -14.98
C LEU A 5 -0.17 3.98 -14.89
N SER A 6 -0.06 3.25 -16.00
CA SER A 6 0.72 2.00 -16.01
C SER A 6 2.19 2.25 -15.71
N LEU A 7 2.78 3.30 -16.28
CA LEU A 7 4.16 3.71 -16.01
C LEU A 7 4.36 4.03 -14.53
N CYS A 8 3.52 4.89 -13.95
CA CYS A 8 3.64 5.27 -12.54
C CYS A 8 3.49 4.08 -11.60
N CYS A 9 2.53 3.19 -11.83
CA CYS A 9 2.37 1.99 -11.02
C CYS A 9 3.62 1.10 -11.05
N LEU A 10 4.17 0.84 -12.24
CA LEU A 10 5.36 0.00 -12.39
C LEU A 10 6.59 0.63 -11.75
N CYS A 11 6.82 1.93 -11.98
CA CYS A 11 7.89 2.70 -11.37
C CYS A 11 7.81 2.66 -9.84
N ASN A 12 6.64 2.90 -9.26
CA ASN A 12 6.45 2.86 -7.81
C ASN A 12 6.72 1.48 -7.23
N MET A 13 6.11 0.42 -7.79
CA MET A 13 6.32 -0.93 -7.30
C MET A 13 7.81 -1.29 -7.28
N TYR A 14 8.52 -1.00 -8.37
CA TYR A 14 9.94 -1.27 -8.47
C TYR A 14 10.78 -0.43 -7.49
N CYS A 15 10.47 0.87 -7.35
CA CYS A 15 11.21 1.77 -6.45
C CYS A 15 10.97 1.46 -4.97
N VAL A 16 9.85 0.86 -4.60
CA VAL A 16 9.58 0.34 -3.25
C VAL A 16 10.30 -0.99 -3.02
N ASP A 17 10.28 -1.89 -4.00
CA ASP A 17 10.83 -3.25 -3.83
C ASP A 17 12.35 -3.31 -3.79
N ILE A 18 13.03 -2.55 -4.67
CA ILE A 18 14.50 -2.60 -4.76
C ILE A 18 15.23 -2.23 -3.45
N PRO A 19 14.90 -1.13 -2.72
CA PRO A 19 15.53 -0.82 -1.44
C PRO A 19 15.16 -1.83 -0.36
N ASN A 20 13.90 -2.31 -0.33
CA ASN A 20 13.44 -3.30 0.63
C ASN A 20 14.28 -4.59 0.55
N GLN A 21 14.48 -5.12 -0.66
CA GLN A 21 15.31 -6.30 -0.89
C GLN A 21 16.80 -6.03 -0.64
N THR A 22 17.30 -4.86 -1.06
CA THR A 22 18.73 -4.51 -0.94
C THR A 22 19.15 -4.38 0.53
N THR A 23 18.27 -3.87 1.39
CA THR A 23 18.55 -3.61 2.81
C THR A 23 18.14 -4.76 3.75
N SER A 24 17.39 -5.75 3.26
CA SER A 24 16.81 -6.84 4.08
C SER A 24 17.34 -8.23 3.68
N VAL A 25 18.56 -8.32 3.13
CA VAL A 25 19.11 -9.58 2.56
C VAL A 25 19.12 -10.74 3.57
N ALA A 26 19.50 -10.49 4.83
CA ALA A 26 19.58 -11.53 5.85
C ALA A 26 18.19 -12.06 6.25
N GLU A 27 17.21 -11.16 6.37
CA GLU A 27 15.80 -11.48 6.59
C GLU A 27 15.21 -12.25 5.41
N ASP A 28 15.45 -11.77 4.19
CA ASP A 28 14.96 -12.41 2.97
C ASP A 28 15.57 -13.80 2.78
N ARG A 29 16.82 -14.02 3.17
CA ARG A 29 17.42 -15.37 3.13
C ARG A 29 16.71 -16.34 4.09
N ALA A 30 16.22 -15.86 5.23
CA ALA A 30 15.53 -16.70 6.21
C ALA A 30 14.09 -17.00 5.78
N ASN A 31 13.33 -15.98 5.36
CA ASN A 31 11.89 -16.11 5.12
C ASN A 31 11.56 -16.33 3.64
N LYS A 32 12.35 -15.78 2.72
CA LYS A 32 12.01 -15.61 1.29
C LYS A 32 13.20 -16.00 0.39
N PRO A 33 13.74 -17.24 0.50
CA PRO A 33 14.99 -17.64 -0.16
C PRO A 33 14.95 -17.59 -1.70
N ASN A 34 13.75 -17.57 -2.29
CA ASN A 34 13.56 -17.48 -3.72
C ASN A 34 13.67 -16.04 -4.27
N ARG A 35 13.73 -15.01 -3.41
CA ARG A 35 13.91 -13.61 -3.85
C ARG A 35 15.21 -13.44 -4.64
N PRO A 36 15.27 -12.50 -5.61
CA PRO A 36 16.39 -12.32 -6.52
C PRO A 36 17.79 -12.29 -5.89
N ILE A 37 17.95 -11.58 -4.75
CA ILE A 37 19.26 -11.46 -4.09
C ILE A 37 19.64 -12.75 -3.35
N PRO A 38 18.81 -13.31 -2.44
CA PRO A 38 19.09 -14.61 -1.82
C PRO A 38 19.32 -15.76 -2.81
N SER A 39 18.55 -15.80 -3.90
CA SER A 39 18.65 -16.84 -4.95
C SER A 39 19.79 -16.59 -5.96
N ARG A 40 20.57 -15.52 -5.78
CA ARG A 40 21.71 -15.14 -6.63
C ARG A 40 21.35 -14.78 -8.07
N LEU A 41 20.08 -14.50 -8.36
CA LEU A 41 19.65 -13.95 -9.65
C LEU A 41 20.05 -12.48 -9.80
N LEU A 42 20.22 -11.76 -8.69
CA LEU A 42 20.69 -10.38 -8.64
C LEU A 42 21.81 -10.24 -7.61
N SER A 43 22.96 -9.72 -8.03
CA SER A 43 24.05 -9.41 -7.09
C SER A 43 23.69 -8.19 -6.23
N LEU A 44 24.20 -8.12 -4.99
CA LEU A 44 23.95 -6.96 -4.12
C LEU A 44 24.46 -5.65 -4.73
N ARG A 45 25.63 -5.68 -5.39
CA ARG A 45 26.15 -4.53 -6.15
C ARG A 45 25.20 -4.13 -7.28
N GLY A 46 24.67 -5.10 -8.02
CA GLY A 46 23.66 -4.88 -9.04
C GLY A 46 22.39 -4.23 -8.48
N ALA A 47 21.93 -4.67 -7.32
CA ALA A 47 20.76 -4.11 -6.66
C ALA A 47 20.95 -2.62 -6.29
N TYR A 48 22.12 -2.23 -5.77
CA TYR A 48 22.44 -0.81 -5.53
C TYR A 48 22.48 0.03 -6.81
N ILE A 49 23.01 -0.53 -7.90
CA ILE A 49 23.00 0.14 -9.21
C ILE A 49 21.56 0.35 -9.68
N HIS A 50 20.75 -0.71 -9.63
CA HIS A 50 19.34 -0.68 -10.00
C HIS A 50 18.55 0.33 -9.16
N TRP A 51 18.81 0.40 -7.86
CA TRP A 51 18.23 1.39 -6.96
C TRP A 51 18.59 2.81 -7.39
N ALA A 52 19.88 3.13 -7.54
CA ALA A 52 20.30 4.47 -7.94
C ALA A 52 19.69 4.92 -9.28
N PHE A 53 19.66 4.01 -10.27
CA PHE A 53 19.07 4.31 -11.58
C PHE A 53 17.55 4.49 -11.50
N SER A 54 16.81 3.58 -10.85
CA SER A 54 15.36 3.67 -10.83
C SER A 54 14.85 4.86 -10.02
N TRP A 55 15.52 5.20 -8.93
CA TRP A 55 15.15 6.37 -8.10
C TRP A 55 15.55 7.70 -8.72
N THR A 56 16.42 7.70 -9.73
CA THR A 56 16.68 8.90 -10.52
C THR A 56 15.70 9.00 -11.70
N LEU A 57 15.52 7.88 -12.42
CA LEU A 57 14.75 7.87 -13.65
C LEU A 57 13.24 7.95 -13.41
N SER A 58 12.72 7.27 -12.39
CA SER A 58 11.28 7.20 -12.12
C SER A 58 10.64 8.55 -11.79
N PRO A 59 11.20 9.40 -10.90
CA PRO A 59 10.64 10.74 -10.69
C PRO A 59 10.76 11.64 -11.92
N VAL A 60 11.84 11.51 -12.72
CA VAL A 60 11.99 12.25 -13.99
C VAL A 60 10.93 11.82 -15.01
N MET A 61 10.70 10.52 -15.16
CA MET A 61 9.66 10.00 -16.04
C MET A 61 8.27 10.43 -15.55
N THR A 62 8.01 10.36 -14.25
CA THR A 62 6.75 10.83 -13.64
C THR A 62 6.53 12.32 -13.89
N TRP A 63 7.60 13.13 -13.81
CA TRP A 63 7.53 14.55 -14.13
C TRP A 63 7.15 14.80 -15.59
N ILE A 64 7.80 14.11 -16.53
CA ILE A 64 7.58 14.28 -17.97
C ILE A 64 6.17 13.82 -18.39
N PHE A 65 5.72 12.68 -17.88
CA PHE A 65 4.47 12.04 -18.34
C PHE A 65 3.22 12.38 -17.53
N VAL A 66 3.39 12.90 -16.31
CA VAL A 66 2.26 13.21 -15.39
C VAL A 66 2.36 14.65 -14.90
N GLY A 67 3.53 15.07 -14.41
CA GLY A 67 3.76 16.47 -14.04
C GLY A 67 4.52 16.62 -12.72
N ALA A 68 4.82 17.87 -12.39
CA ALA A 68 5.69 18.22 -11.26
C ALA A 68 5.15 17.77 -9.91
N TRP A 69 3.84 17.89 -9.68
CA TRP A 69 3.21 17.46 -8.42
C TRP A 69 3.29 15.95 -8.20
N ALA A 70 3.08 15.17 -9.27
CA ALA A 70 3.23 13.72 -9.21
C ALA A 70 4.68 13.30 -8.93
N ALA A 71 5.65 13.98 -9.53
CA ALA A 71 7.06 13.74 -9.27
C ALA A 71 7.45 14.12 -7.83
N PHE A 72 6.89 15.20 -7.30
CA PHE A 72 7.10 15.60 -5.90
C PHE A 72 6.56 14.53 -4.93
N ASP A 73 5.33 14.04 -5.14
CA ASP A 73 4.75 12.97 -4.33
C ASP A 73 5.59 11.68 -4.42
N PHE A 74 6.11 11.35 -5.61
CA PHE A 74 7.01 10.21 -5.82
C PHE A 74 8.30 10.36 -5.01
N MET A 75 8.99 11.51 -5.11
CA MET A 75 10.21 11.79 -4.36
C MET A 75 9.96 11.79 -2.86
N TRP A 76 8.78 12.25 -2.42
CA TRP A 76 8.40 12.19 -1.02
C TRP A 76 8.31 10.73 -0.53
N LEU A 77 7.74 9.84 -1.33
CA LEU A 77 7.71 8.40 -1.02
C LEU A 77 9.12 7.80 -0.95
N GLU A 78 10.01 8.17 -1.88
CA GLU A 78 11.43 7.75 -1.84
C GLU A 78 12.11 8.21 -0.55
N MET A 79 11.90 9.46 -0.14
CA MET A 79 12.43 9.99 1.12
C MET A 79 11.87 9.25 2.33
N TRP A 80 10.58 8.91 2.32
CA TRP A 80 9.97 8.09 3.36
C TRP A 80 10.61 6.70 3.45
N ILE A 81 10.88 6.07 2.30
CA ILE A 81 11.53 4.76 2.25
C ILE A 81 12.98 4.84 2.76
N LEU A 82 13.75 5.89 2.39
CA LEU A 82 15.10 6.10 2.92
C LEU A 82 15.10 6.25 4.44
N PHE A 83 14.16 7.04 4.96
CA PHE A 83 14.00 7.26 6.38
C PHE A 83 13.77 5.93 7.14
N CYS A 84 12.94 5.05 6.55
CA CYS A 84 12.55 3.79 7.15
C CYS A 84 13.60 2.68 7.03
N TYR A 85 14.31 2.57 5.91
CA TYR A 85 15.23 1.46 5.65
C TYR A 85 16.71 1.79 5.87
N VAL A 86 17.11 3.05 5.68
CA VAL A 86 18.54 3.45 5.65
C VAL A 86 18.91 4.26 6.88
N TYR A 87 18.30 5.42 7.10
CA TYR A 87 18.66 6.30 8.20
C TYR A 87 17.50 7.25 8.58
N PRO A 88 17.11 7.35 9.86
CA PRO A 88 17.72 6.73 11.04
C PRO A 88 17.27 5.27 11.27
N LYS A 89 16.40 4.72 10.40
CA LYS A 89 15.86 3.35 10.51
C LYS A 89 15.21 3.12 11.89
N PRO A 90 14.19 3.92 12.25
CA PRO A 90 13.53 3.76 13.54
C PRO A 90 12.85 2.38 13.61
N SER A 91 12.81 1.81 14.81
CA SER A 91 12.23 0.48 15.05
C SER A 91 11.41 0.41 16.36
N PRO A 92 10.51 1.38 16.66
CA PRO A 92 9.48 1.14 17.67
C PRO A 92 8.46 0.11 17.17
N TRP A 93 7.75 -0.52 18.10
CA TRP A 93 6.95 -1.72 17.83
C TRP A 93 5.79 -1.53 16.83
N PHE A 94 5.31 -0.30 16.63
CA PHE A 94 4.23 0.04 15.72
C PHE A 94 4.71 0.62 14.37
N PHE A 95 6.01 0.90 14.25
CA PHE A 95 6.54 1.70 13.15
C PHE A 95 6.34 1.05 11.78
N TRP A 96 6.49 -0.27 11.70
CA TRP A 96 6.37 -0.98 10.43
C TRP A 96 4.94 -0.97 9.90
N ASN A 97 3.93 -0.90 10.78
CA ASN A 97 2.55 -0.65 10.38
C ASN A 97 2.36 0.77 9.83
N GLU A 98 2.91 1.76 10.53
CA GLU A 98 2.85 3.16 10.14
C GLU A 98 3.53 3.39 8.78
N PHE A 99 4.74 2.85 8.62
CA PHE A 99 5.48 2.85 7.38
C PHE A 99 4.64 2.37 6.21
N ALA A 100 4.05 1.17 6.32
CA ALA A 100 3.27 0.57 5.26
C ALA A 100 1.98 1.36 4.96
N ALA A 101 1.30 1.86 5.99
CA ALA A 101 0.08 2.64 5.84
C ALA A 101 0.34 3.99 5.14
N ILE A 102 1.39 4.69 5.55
CA ILE A 102 1.79 5.98 4.95
C ILE A 102 2.29 5.78 3.52
N ALA A 103 3.09 4.75 3.26
CA ALA A 103 3.53 4.42 1.90
C ALA A 103 2.33 4.09 0.99
N ASN A 104 1.36 3.32 1.48
CA ASN A 104 0.14 3.00 0.74
C ASN A 104 -0.69 4.27 0.41
N PHE A 105 -0.82 5.17 1.37
CA PHE A 105 -1.47 6.47 1.15
C PHE A 105 -0.79 7.27 0.06
N ALA A 106 0.53 7.44 0.12
CA ALA A 106 1.28 8.19 -0.89
C ALA A 106 1.16 7.57 -2.29
N ILE A 107 1.23 6.24 -2.39
CA ILE A 107 1.00 5.52 -3.65
C ILE A 107 -0.42 5.77 -4.16
N SER A 108 -1.43 5.70 -3.29
CA SER A 108 -2.83 5.97 -3.65
C SER A 108 -3.01 7.40 -4.17
N ARG A 109 -2.39 8.40 -3.52
CA ARG A 109 -2.42 9.80 -3.97
C ARG A 109 -1.83 9.97 -5.36
N LEU A 110 -0.67 9.37 -5.60
CA LEU A 110 0.00 9.42 -6.89
C LEU A 110 -0.81 8.72 -7.99
N VAL A 111 -1.37 7.55 -7.70
CA VAL A 111 -2.28 6.83 -8.61
C VAL A 111 -3.51 7.69 -8.93
N ASN A 112 -4.08 8.36 -7.93
CA ASN A 112 -5.24 9.22 -8.11
C ASN A 112 -4.93 10.44 -8.98
N ILE A 113 -3.73 11.02 -8.91
CA ILE A 113 -3.30 12.08 -9.85
C ILE A 113 -3.31 11.57 -11.29
N CYS A 114 -2.78 10.36 -11.51
CA CYS A 114 -2.77 9.74 -12.84
C CYS A 114 -4.18 9.42 -13.35
N VAL A 115 -5.07 8.94 -12.46
CA VAL A 115 -6.48 8.69 -12.77
C VAL A 115 -7.19 9.99 -13.11
N TYR A 116 -6.98 11.05 -12.32
CA TYR A 116 -7.61 12.36 -12.56
C TYR A 116 -7.28 12.94 -13.94
N GLN A 117 -6.06 12.72 -14.45
CA GLN A 117 -5.68 13.17 -15.79
C GLN A 117 -6.32 12.37 -16.93
N GLY A 118 -6.62 11.09 -16.70
CA GLY A 118 -7.14 10.19 -17.73
C GLY A 118 -8.66 10.05 -17.72
N VAL A 119 -9.22 9.86 -16.53
CA VAL A 119 -10.65 9.62 -16.28
C VAL A 119 -11.03 10.32 -14.95
N PRO A 120 -11.25 11.65 -14.97
CA PRO A 120 -11.52 12.44 -13.77
C PRO A 120 -12.68 11.91 -12.92
N GLU A 121 -13.66 11.29 -13.55
CA GLU A 121 -14.87 10.74 -12.90
C GLU A 121 -14.55 9.57 -11.95
N LEU A 122 -13.40 8.92 -12.13
CA LEU A 122 -12.92 7.85 -11.25
C LEU A 122 -11.97 8.34 -10.16
N SER A 123 -11.70 9.65 -10.10
CA SER A 123 -10.86 10.21 -9.05
C SER A 123 -11.52 10.05 -7.69
N VAL A 124 -10.73 9.63 -6.70
CA VAL A 124 -11.18 9.40 -5.33
C VAL A 124 -10.77 10.55 -4.43
N GLY A 125 -11.69 10.91 -3.53
CA GLY A 125 -11.44 11.90 -2.49
C GLY A 125 -10.50 11.38 -1.42
N VAL A 126 -9.76 12.29 -0.77
CA VAL A 126 -8.79 11.98 0.30
C VAL A 126 -9.42 11.21 1.47
N GLY A 127 -10.73 11.35 1.70
CA GLY A 127 -11.44 10.59 2.73
C GLY A 127 -11.33 9.07 2.54
N LEU A 128 -11.40 8.59 1.29
CA LEU A 128 -11.21 7.16 1.01
C LEU A 128 -9.77 6.73 1.29
N ASP A 129 -8.79 7.55 0.91
CA ASP A 129 -7.37 7.26 1.18
C ASP A 129 -7.10 7.17 2.69
N ILE A 130 -7.72 8.03 3.51
CA ILE A 130 -7.61 7.98 4.97
C ILE A 130 -8.24 6.71 5.53
N ILE A 131 -9.42 6.31 5.02
CA ILE A 131 -10.06 5.05 5.44
C ILE A 131 -9.16 3.85 5.12
N VAL A 132 -8.58 3.82 3.91
CA VAL A 132 -7.65 2.76 3.49
C VAL A 132 -6.36 2.79 4.33
N LEU A 133 -5.80 3.98 4.62
CA LEU A 133 -4.66 4.14 5.52
C LEU A 133 -4.95 3.53 6.90
N CYS A 134 -6.08 3.90 7.51
CA CYS A 134 -6.50 3.36 8.81
C CYS A 134 -6.69 1.83 8.76
N TRP A 135 -7.26 1.32 7.67
CA TRP A 135 -7.44 -0.11 7.46
C TRP A 135 -6.09 -0.84 7.35
N VAL A 136 -5.17 -0.35 6.52
CA VAL A 136 -3.83 -0.92 6.35
C VAL A 136 -3.08 -0.89 7.68
N MET A 137 -3.06 0.24 8.38
CA MET A 137 -2.45 0.38 9.71
C MET A 137 -2.98 -0.67 10.70
N SER A 138 -4.27 -0.98 10.64
CA SER A 138 -4.96 -1.92 11.54
C SER A 138 -4.84 -3.38 11.14
N THR A 139 -4.27 -3.71 9.97
CA THR A 139 -4.29 -5.08 9.44
C THR A 139 -2.92 -5.56 8.95
N ILE A 140 -2.01 -4.66 8.60
CA ILE A 140 -0.72 -5.00 7.97
C ILE A 140 0.20 -5.86 8.86
N HIS A 141 0.10 -5.74 10.19
CA HIS A 141 0.85 -6.59 11.13
C HIS A 141 0.54 -8.08 10.99
N LEU A 142 -0.54 -8.46 10.28
CA LEU A 142 -0.79 -9.85 9.95
C LEU A 142 0.36 -10.49 9.15
N GLN A 143 1.06 -9.71 8.33
CA GLN A 143 2.20 -10.19 7.54
C GLN A 143 3.41 -10.53 8.42
N GLU A 144 3.61 -9.76 9.50
CA GLU A 144 4.73 -9.94 10.44
C GLU A 144 4.73 -11.30 11.14
N PHE A 145 3.57 -11.98 11.22
CA PHE A 145 3.49 -13.32 11.82
C PHE A 145 4.21 -14.39 11.00
N HIS A 146 4.30 -14.21 9.68
CA HIS A 146 5.08 -15.10 8.82
C HIS A 146 6.57 -14.75 8.90
N ASP A 147 6.88 -13.48 9.12
CA ASP A 147 8.25 -12.96 9.02
C ASP A 147 9.03 -12.95 10.36
N ILE A 148 8.49 -13.55 11.43
CA ILE A 148 9.07 -13.56 12.80
C ILE A 148 10.57 -13.89 12.84
N GLN A 149 11.02 -14.90 12.09
CA GLN A 149 12.44 -15.31 12.10
C GLN A 149 13.33 -14.24 11.46
N GLY A 150 12.97 -13.78 10.26
CA GLY A 150 13.66 -12.70 9.58
C GLY A 150 13.64 -11.38 10.36
N ASP A 151 12.51 -11.00 10.96
CA ASP A 151 12.41 -9.80 11.80
C ASP A 151 13.36 -9.86 13.00
N ARG A 152 13.51 -11.05 13.63
CA ARG A 152 14.45 -11.26 14.73
C ARG A 152 15.90 -11.08 14.27
N ILE A 153 16.25 -11.59 13.09
CA ILE A 153 17.59 -11.44 12.49
C ILE A 153 17.86 -9.97 12.16
N SER A 154 16.87 -9.25 11.65
CA SER A 154 16.94 -7.82 11.33
C SER A 154 16.91 -6.91 12.56
N GLY A 155 16.74 -7.45 13.77
CA GLY A 155 16.63 -6.67 15.01
C GLY A 155 15.37 -5.80 15.08
N ARG A 156 14.33 -6.13 14.32
CA ARG A 156 13.06 -5.39 14.32
C ARG A 156 12.27 -5.68 15.60
N ARG A 157 11.52 -4.67 16.04
CA ARG A 157 10.46 -4.86 17.04
C ARG A 157 9.14 -4.85 16.30
N THR A 158 8.61 -6.03 15.99
CA THR A 158 7.28 -6.20 15.39
C THR A 158 6.28 -6.68 16.44
N LEU A 159 4.99 -6.49 16.20
CA LEU A 159 3.95 -6.89 17.16
C LEU A 159 4.06 -8.37 17.56
N PRO A 160 4.26 -9.32 16.63
CA PRO A 160 4.44 -10.73 16.97
C PRO A 160 5.72 -11.05 17.76
N LEU A 161 6.75 -10.22 17.68
CA LEU A 161 7.99 -10.39 18.47
C LEU A 161 7.86 -9.82 19.88
N VAL A 162 7.15 -8.71 20.03
CA VAL A 162 6.91 -8.06 21.34
C VAL A 162 5.89 -8.85 22.15
N LEU A 163 4.90 -9.47 21.49
CA LEU A 163 3.86 -10.24 22.16
C LEU A 163 4.31 -11.68 22.46
N GLY A 164 4.01 -12.16 23.68
CA GLY A 164 4.15 -13.56 24.03
C GLY A 164 3.15 -14.47 23.27
N PRO A 165 3.24 -15.81 23.41
CA PRO A 165 2.40 -16.76 22.67
C PRO A 165 0.89 -16.48 22.78
N VAL A 166 0.40 -16.19 23.98
CA VAL A 166 -1.02 -15.85 24.23
C VAL A 166 -1.41 -14.53 23.55
N GLY A 167 -0.55 -13.52 23.64
CA GLY A 167 -0.77 -12.21 23.02
C GLY A 167 -0.86 -12.32 21.49
N ARG A 168 -0.01 -13.14 20.87
CA ARG A 168 -0.07 -13.42 19.43
C ARG A 168 -1.40 -14.03 19.00
N THR A 169 -1.88 -15.04 19.72
CA THR A 169 -3.17 -15.68 19.42
C THR A 169 -4.31 -14.67 19.56
N ARG A 170 -4.32 -13.87 20.63
CA ARG A 170 -5.33 -12.82 20.83
C ARG A 170 -5.30 -11.77 19.71
N LEU A 171 -4.11 -11.31 19.30
CA LEU A 171 -3.96 -10.35 18.20
C LEU A 171 -4.51 -10.92 16.88
N ARG A 172 -4.22 -12.19 16.56
CA ARG A 172 -4.76 -12.85 15.35
C ARG A 172 -6.28 -12.91 15.39
N ILE A 173 -6.87 -13.36 16.51
CA ILE A 173 -8.32 -13.46 16.66
C ILE A 173 -8.97 -12.07 16.56
N ALA A 174 -8.43 -11.08 17.28
CA ALA A 174 -8.95 -9.71 17.25
C ALA A 174 -8.93 -9.11 15.84
N THR A 175 -7.81 -9.30 15.12
CA THR A 175 -7.68 -8.79 13.74
C THR A 175 -8.61 -9.54 12.78
N ALA A 176 -8.79 -10.85 12.95
CA ALA A 176 -9.72 -11.64 12.14
C ALA A 176 -11.17 -11.19 12.36
N ILE A 177 -11.59 -10.99 13.62
CA ILE A 177 -12.91 -10.44 13.94
C ILE A 177 -13.08 -9.06 13.32
N PHE A 178 -12.08 -8.18 13.45
CA PHE A 178 -12.11 -6.84 12.84
C PHE A 178 -12.31 -6.90 11.32
N ILE A 179 -11.55 -7.74 10.61
CA ILE A 179 -11.67 -7.90 9.16
C ILE A 179 -13.05 -8.46 8.78
N CYS A 180 -13.53 -9.50 9.47
CA CYS A 180 -14.82 -10.10 9.19
C CYS A 180 -15.98 -9.13 9.45
N CYS A 181 -15.98 -8.44 10.60
CA CYS A 181 -17.00 -7.46 10.95
C CYS A 181 -16.99 -6.26 9.98
N GLY A 182 -15.81 -5.73 9.65
CA GLY A 182 -15.67 -4.66 8.67
C GLY A 182 -16.17 -5.07 7.28
N GLY A 183 -15.78 -6.26 6.81
CA GLY A 183 -16.25 -6.81 5.54
C GLY A 183 -17.76 -7.04 5.51
N MET A 184 -18.33 -7.63 6.56
CA MET A 184 -19.79 -7.81 6.68
C MET A 184 -20.53 -6.46 6.69
N TRP A 185 -19.98 -5.44 7.36
CA TRP A 185 -20.59 -4.12 7.39
C TRP A 185 -20.58 -3.43 6.02
N VAL A 186 -19.48 -3.54 5.28
CA VAL A 186 -19.40 -3.02 3.89
C VAL A 186 -20.40 -3.72 3.00
N LEU A 187 -20.50 -5.05 3.07
CA LEU A 187 -21.47 -5.82 2.29
C LEU A 187 -22.90 -5.42 2.65
N ALA A 188 -23.24 -5.37 3.93
CA ALA A 188 -24.57 -4.97 4.39
C ALA A 188 -24.94 -3.54 3.95
N SER A 189 -23.97 -2.62 3.99
CA SER A 189 -24.17 -1.23 3.54
C SER A 189 -24.39 -1.16 2.02
N ALA A 190 -23.63 -1.94 1.25
CA ALA A 190 -23.81 -2.02 -0.20
C ALA A 190 -25.17 -2.63 -0.58
N PHE A 191 -25.58 -3.72 0.08
CA PHE A 191 -26.90 -4.32 -0.13
C PHE A 191 -28.02 -3.36 0.25
N GLY A 192 -27.93 -2.70 1.41
CA GLY A 192 -28.93 -1.71 1.85
C GLY A 192 -29.02 -0.51 0.90
N PHE A 193 -27.90 -0.05 0.34
CA PHE A 193 -27.89 1.01 -0.67
C PHE A 193 -28.57 0.57 -1.97
N VAL A 194 -28.25 -0.63 -2.47
CA VAL A 194 -28.87 -1.18 -3.69
C VAL A 194 -30.37 -1.36 -3.48
N ASP A 195 -30.79 -1.92 -2.35
CA ASP A 195 -32.19 -2.12 -2.01
C ASP A 195 -32.94 -0.78 -1.94
N PHE A 196 -32.40 0.21 -1.21
CA PHE A 196 -32.95 1.57 -1.15
C PHE A 196 -33.08 2.21 -2.54
N TYR A 197 -32.07 2.05 -3.39
CA TYR A 197 -32.08 2.63 -4.73
C TYR A 197 -33.15 1.98 -5.62
N LEU A 198 -33.26 0.65 -5.59
CA LEU A 198 -34.25 -0.10 -6.38
C LEU A 198 -35.69 0.14 -5.90
N THR A 199 -35.90 0.27 -4.58
CA THR A 199 -37.24 0.41 -3.98
C THR A 199 -37.75 1.85 -4.00
N HIS A 200 -36.88 2.85 -3.83
CA HIS A 200 -37.31 4.23 -3.65
C HIS A 200 -36.90 5.16 -4.79
N VAL A 201 -35.72 4.98 -5.39
CA VAL A 201 -35.19 5.94 -6.37
C VAL A 201 -35.59 5.57 -7.80
N LEU A 202 -35.43 4.30 -8.19
CA LEU A 202 -35.75 3.81 -9.54
C LEU A 202 -37.24 3.99 -9.92
N PRO A 203 -38.21 3.77 -9.02
CA PRO A 203 -39.63 3.98 -9.35
C PRO A 203 -39.99 5.47 -9.51
N LEU A 204 -39.33 6.37 -8.78
CA LEU A 204 -39.56 7.81 -8.91
C LEU A 204 -39.04 8.34 -10.24
N THR A 205 -37.91 7.83 -10.73
CA THR A 205 -37.35 8.26 -12.03
C THR A 205 -38.13 7.71 -13.22
N SER A 206 -38.71 6.50 -13.11
CA SER A 206 -39.59 5.94 -14.15
C SER A 206 -40.94 6.68 -14.24
N LEU A 207 -41.50 7.10 -13.11
CA LEU A 207 -42.71 7.95 -13.08
C LEU A 207 -42.46 9.33 -13.72
N LEU A 208 -41.31 9.95 -13.44
CA LEU A 208 -40.95 11.26 -14.03
C LEU A 208 -40.70 11.22 -15.54
N HIS A 209 -40.30 10.07 -16.09
CA HIS A 209 -40.16 9.87 -17.55
C HIS A 209 -41.51 9.61 -18.24
N CYS A 210 -42.47 8.96 -17.58
CA CYS A 210 -43.83 8.77 -18.13
C CYS A 210 -44.67 10.06 -18.16
N SER A 211 -44.29 11.11 -17.43
CA SER A 211 -45.03 12.36 -17.35
C SER A 211 -44.61 13.45 -18.36
N ARG A 212 -43.68 13.16 -19.29
CA ARG A 212 -43.36 14.08 -20.39
C ARG A 212 -44.15 13.68 -21.65
N PRO A 213 -45.15 14.48 -22.08
CA PRO A 213 -45.92 14.21 -23.30
C PRO A 213 -45.10 14.41 -24.58
#